data_AF-A0A2V8R109-F1
#
_entry.id   AF-A0A2V8R109-F1
#
_cell.length_a   1.000
_cell.length_b   1.000
_cell.length_c   1.000
_cell.angle_alpha   90.00
_cell.angle_beta   90.00
_cell.angle_gamma   90.00
#
_symmetry.space_group_name_H-M   'P 1'
#
loop_
_entity.id
_entity.type
_entity.pdbx_description
1 polymer ?
#
loop_
_entity_poly.entity_id
_entity_poly.type
_entity_poly.pdbx_seq_one_letter_code
_entity_poly.pdbx_strand_id
1 'polypeptide(L)'
;MGGQTRQMMLAPRELDVSKLPASARGNWISERLIYTHGYGVTMNTANGFTPEGRPQFVLSNMPTESNAPEIKLTRPQIYFGEKTDTTVYVDTGQKEFDYPQGDANASTTYEGAGGFAVGGSLRRLVLAWELGDLSRLPFADAVTPESRVLMRRQIGERVRTLAPFLAFDEDPYIVVGGDGRLYWIMDAYTTADTYPYARHHDLAGAGGTVNYVRNSVKVVLDAYDGAVSFYVFDEADPVLRAYRGLFPTLFRPGAQMPEELRAHVRYPEALLKAQADAYGLYHTENPKVFFQREDVWSLARESAPKQQGGGDGGAPAARPLEPYYALLQLPGESSPAPEFVDVVAFTPASRDNLIGWMAGRSDGAAYGSLVVYKFPKSKLVNGPVQVNARIDQNAQLSSQLTLWNQQGSRAQRGNLLIVPLGRGLLYVEPIYLQAERSPMPELRLVVLATQDRLAFGTSFAEALTNLFGNAAGGAGGAPPPGEAAKAPPQQPASAARTTAELIDQAATEFNDYQRLTSARSSNP
;
A
#
# COMPACT_ATOMS: atom_id res chain seq x y z
N MET A 1 -3.00 -1.62 16.83
CA MET A 1 -1.95 -2.26 17.66
C MET A 1 -1.84 -1.48 18.96
N GLY A 2 -1.98 -2.13 20.12
CA GLY A 2 -1.98 -1.47 21.44
C GLY A 2 -3.06 -0.39 21.61
N GLY A 3 -4.24 -0.60 21.02
CA GLY A 3 -5.34 0.39 21.02
C GLY A 3 -5.11 1.60 20.10
N GLN A 4 -4.03 1.63 19.32
CA GLN A 4 -3.71 2.73 18.39
C GLN A 4 -3.77 2.30 16.94
N THR A 5 -4.24 3.21 16.08
CA THR A 5 -4.17 3.09 14.63
C THR A 5 -2.72 3.14 14.19
N ARG A 6 -2.29 2.14 13.42
CA ARG A 6 -0.96 2.08 12.82
C ARG A 6 -1.06 1.62 11.38
N GLN A 7 -0.26 2.23 10.52
CA GLN A 7 -0.10 1.77 9.15
C GLN A 7 0.81 0.53 9.14
N MET A 8 0.30 -0.55 8.54
CA MET A 8 1.00 -1.82 8.42
C MET A 8 1.23 -2.13 6.95
N MET A 9 2.35 -2.78 6.65
CA MET A 9 2.61 -3.40 5.37
C MET A 9 2.46 -4.91 5.53
N LEU A 10 1.70 -5.53 4.64
CA LEU A 10 1.47 -6.96 4.63
C LEU A 10 1.95 -7.51 3.28
N ALA A 11 2.55 -8.69 3.31
CA ALA A 11 2.86 -9.45 2.11
C ALA A 11 2.46 -10.92 2.31
N PRO A 12 1.63 -11.49 1.43
CA PRO A 12 1.24 -12.89 1.48
C PRO A 12 2.40 -13.77 1.03
N ARG A 13 2.50 -14.96 1.63
CA ARG A 13 3.48 -15.97 1.25
C ARG A 13 2.81 -17.03 0.41
N GLU A 14 2.65 -16.72 -0.86
CA GLU A 14 2.06 -17.64 -1.83
C GLU A 14 3.08 -18.64 -2.39
N LEU A 15 2.57 -19.78 -2.81
CA LEU A 15 3.35 -20.81 -3.45
C LEU A 15 3.39 -20.59 -4.96
N ASP A 16 4.61 -20.54 -5.50
CA ASP A 16 4.85 -20.41 -6.94
C ASP A 16 5.27 -21.78 -7.49
N VAL A 17 4.32 -22.47 -8.13
CA VAL A 17 4.50 -23.84 -8.67
C VAL A 17 5.62 -23.88 -9.71
N SER A 18 5.83 -22.78 -10.47
CA SER A 18 6.88 -22.69 -11.49
C SER A 18 8.29 -22.75 -10.90
N LYS A 19 8.44 -22.48 -9.59
CA LYS A 19 9.72 -22.48 -8.86
C LYS A 19 9.96 -23.75 -8.06
N LEU A 20 9.06 -24.73 -8.11
CA LEU A 20 9.29 -26.03 -7.46
C LEU A 20 10.55 -26.71 -8.01
N PRO A 21 11.27 -27.52 -7.20
CA PRO A 21 12.42 -28.29 -7.67
C PRO A 21 12.06 -29.15 -8.89
N ALA A 22 13.03 -29.39 -9.78
CA ALA A 22 12.78 -30.14 -11.02
C ALA A 22 12.23 -31.57 -10.80
N SER A 23 12.49 -32.17 -9.64
CA SER A 23 11.93 -33.47 -9.23
C SER A 23 10.44 -33.42 -8.88
N ALA A 24 9.93 -32.26 -8.45
CA ALA A 24 8.52 -32.04 -8.10
C ALA A 24 7.75 -31.37 -9.26
N ARG A 25 8.43 -30.54 -10.06
CA ARG A 25 7.88 -29.87 -11.23
C ARG A 25 7.59 -30.88 -12.35
N GLY A 26 6.40 -30.82 -12.92
CA GLY A 26 5.89 -31.78 -13.91
C GLY A 26 5.38 -33.10 -13.32
N ASN A 27 5.51 -33.31 -12.01
CA ASN A 27 4.85 -34.42 -11.33
C ASN A 27 3.44 -33.99 -10.90
N TRP A 28 2.44 -34.57 -11.55
CA TRP A 28 1.02 -34.28 -11.29
C TRP A 28 0.64 -34.44 -9.82
N ILE A 29 1.13 -35.46 -9.12
CA ILE A 29 0.82 -35.66 -7.69
C ILE A 29 1.41 -34.51 -6.86
N SER A 30 2.67 -34.15 -7.13
CA SER A 30 3.32 -33.05 -6.43
C SER A 30 2.60 -31.73 -6.64
N GLU A 31 2.31 -31.36 -7.88
CA GLU A 31 1.70 -30.07 -8.22
C GLU A 31 0.22 -29.98 -7.85
N ARG A 32 -0.51 -31.09 -7.87
CA ARG A 32 -1.97 -31.09 -7.74
C ARG A 32 -2.47 -31.55 -6.37
N LEU A 33 -1.70 -32.35 -5.63
CA LEU A 33 -2.12 -32.95 -4.35
C LEU A 33 -1.22 -32.58 -3.16
N ILE A 34 0.06 -32.23 -3.39
CA ILE A 34 1.01 -31.93 -2.30
C ILE A 34 1.22 -30.42 -2.15
N TYR A 35 1.64 -29.76 -3.22
CA TYR A 35 1.98 -28.33 -3.27
C TYR A 35 0.75 -27.50 -3.65
N THR A 36 -0.24 -27.46 -2.74
CA THR A 36 -1.57 -26.95 -3.04
C THR A 36 -1.79 -25.49 -2.63
N HIS A 37 -1.08 -24.97 -1.64
CA HIS A 37 -1.36 -23.66 -1.03
C HIS A 37 -0.09 -22.93 -0.58
N GLY A 38 -0.20 -21.61 -0.40
CA GLY A 38 0.80 -20.78 0.29
C GLY A 38 0.59 -20.77 1.80
N TYR A 39 1.52 -20.21 2.58
CA TYR A 39 1.47 -20.26 4.04
C TYR A 39 1.82 -18.93 4.70
N GLY A 40 0.77 -18.25 5.18
CA GLY A 40 0.83 -17.10 6.07
C GLY A 40 1.10 -15.78 5.37
N VAL A 41 1.27 -14.75 6.20
CA VAL A 41 1.63 -13.39 5.77
C VAL A 41 2.80 -12.89 6.58
N THR A 42 3.67 -12.09 5.97
CA THR A 42 4.59 -11.22 6.72
C THR A 42 3.92 -9.88 6.94
N MET A 43 4.05 -9.35 8.15
CA MET A 43 3.49 -8.05 8.51
C MET A 43 4.54 -7.22 9.23
N ASN A 44 4.70 -5.95 8.86
CA ASN A 44 5.57 -5.00 9.56
C ASN A 44 4.87 -3.63 9.66
N THR A 45 5.27 -2.82 10.64
CA THR A 45 4.87 -1.41 10.67
C THR A 45 5.52 -0.66 9.51
N ALA A 46 4.82 0.29 8.90
CA ALA A 46 5.33 1.04 7.74
C ALA A 46 6.58 1.90 8.03
N ASN A 47 6.78 2.30 9.30
CA ASN A 47 7.87 3.17 9.73
C ASN A 47 8.87 2.51 10.72
N GLY A 48 8.73 1.22 11.01
CA GLY A 48 9.55 0.52 12.00
C GLY A 48 10.66 -0.30 11.35
N PHE A 49 11.90 -0.03 11.76
CA PHE A 49 13.10 -0.71 11.27
C PHE A 49 14.02 -1.10 12.44
N THR A 50 14.74 -2.22 12.30
CA THR A 50 15.79 -2.62 13.24
C THR A 50 17.02 -1.73 13.09
N PRO A 51 17.97 -1.73 14.05
CA PRO A 51 19.23 -0.99 13.91
C PRO A 51 20.04 -1.35 12.64
N GLU A 52 19.85 -2.56 12.13
CA GLU A 52 20.47 -3.06 10.89
C GLU A 52 19.73 -2.60 9.62
N GLY A 53 18.61 -1.88 9.74
CA GLY A 53 17.82 -1.38 8.62
C GLY A 53 16.77 -2.36 8.09
N ARG A 54 16.51 -3.47 8.79
CA ARG A 54 15.51 -4.45 8.37
C ARG A 54 14.11 -4.06 8.84
N PRO A 55 13.04 -4.41 8.13
CA PRO A 55 11.68 -4.17 8.61
C PRO A 55 11.45 -4.81 9.98
N GLN A 56 10.79 -4.07 10.88
CA GLN A 56 10.39 -4.61 12.18
C GLN A 56 9.12 -5.47 12.02
N PHE A 57 9.29 -6.78 12.02
CA PHE A 57 8.18 -7.72 11.81
C PHE A 57 7.28 -7.86 13.04
N VAL A 58 5.98 -7.84 12.78
CA VAL A 58 4.88 -8.18 13.69
C VAL A 58 4.42 -9.61 13.45
N LEU A 59 4.26 -10.03 12.18
CA LEU A 59 4.06 -11.42 11.79
C LEU A 59 5.25 -11.89 10.96
N SER A 60 5.87 -13.00 11.36
CA SER A 60 7.06 -13.58 10.71
C SER A 60 7.16 -15.09 10.94
N ASN A 61 8.22 -15.72 10.41
CA ASN A 61 8.56 -17.14 10.60
C ASN A 61 7.58 -18.16 9.98
N MET A 62 8.01 -19.42 9.93
CA MET A 62 7.22 -20.60 9.55
C MET A 62 7.44 -21.66 10.63
N PRO A 63 6.42 -22.02 11.44
CA PRO A 63 5.05 -21.51 11.45
C PRO A 63 4.98 -20.00 11.73
N THR A 64 3.89 -19.35 11.32
CA THR A 64 3.76 -17.90 11.48
C THR A 64 3.57 -17.55 12.95
N GLU A 65 4.50 -16.74 13.47
CA GLU A 65 4.52 -16.25 14.83
C GLU A 65 4.11 -14.78 14.85
N SER A 66 3.37 -14.41 15.91
CA SER A 66 2.97 -13.03 16.15
C SER A 66 3.68 -12.45 17.36
N ASN A 67 4.31 -11.30 17.15
CA ASN A 67 4.89 -10.48 18.21
C ASN A 67 3.87 -9.53 18.85
N ALA A 68 2.63 -9.50 18.34
CA ALA A 68 1.53 -8.69 18.86
C ALA A 68 0.37 -9.59 19.32
N PRO A 69 0.03 -9.64 20.62
CA PRO A 69 -0.99 -10.56 21.15
C PRO A 69 -2.39 -10.36 20.56
N GLU A 70 -2.67 -9.16 20.05
CA GLU A 70 -3.93 -8.81 19.38
C GLU A 70 -4.04 -9.34 17.94
N ILE A 71 -2.93 -9.68 17.28
CA ILE A 71 -2.93 -10.22 15.92
C ILE A 71 -2.67 -11.71 16.01
N LYS A 72 -3.71 -12.51 15.75
CA LYS A 72 -3.62 -13.97 15.76
C LYS A 72 -3.94 -14.50 14.39
N LEU A 73 -3.16 -15.48 13.94
CA LEU A 73 -3.39 -16.17 12.68
C LEU A 73 -3.84 -17.60 12.98
N THR A 74 -5.11 -17.89 12.76
CA THR A 74 -5.72 -19.20 13.05
C THR A 74 -5.71 -20.12 11.83
N ARG A 75 -5.78 -19.53 10.63
CA ARG A 75 -5.73 -20.22 9.34
C ARG A 75 -4.72 -19.54 8.41
N PRO A 76 -3.43 -19.90 8.48
CA PRO A 76 -2.40 -19.30 7.64
C PRO A 76 -2.44 -19.75 6.18
N GLN A 77 -3.11 -20.86 5.86
CA GLN A 77 -3.08 -21.43 4.51
C GLN A 77 -3.80 -20.54 3.49
N ILE A 78 -3.12 -20.27 2.37
CA ILE A 78 -3.62 -19.47 1.24
C ILE A 78 -3.87 -20.41 0.07
N TYR A 79 -5.09 -20.92 -0.03
CA TYR A 79 -5.54 -21.74 -1.16
C TYR A 79 -5.97 -20.87 -2.35
N PHE A 80 -6.47 -19.67 -2.10
CA PHE A 80 -6.90 -18.70 -3.10
C PHE A 80 -6.10 -17.41 -2.92
N GLY A 81 -5.41 -17.00 -3.98
CA GLY A 81 -4.54 -15.82 -3.93
C GLY A 81 -4.14 -15.33 -5.33
N GLU A 82 -3.10 -14.51 -5.43
CA GLU A 82 -2.67 -13.91 -6.69
C GLU A 82 -1.86 -14.88 -7.56
N LYS A 83 -1.08 -15.78 -6.95
CA LYS A 83 -0.22 -16.75 -7.65
C LYS A 83 -0.81 -18.14 -7.77
N THR A 84 -2.04 -18.34 -7.30
CA THR A 84 -2.72 -19.63 -7.32
C THR A 84 -3.37 -19.91 -8.69
N ASP A 85 -2.55 -20.12 -9.72
CA ASP A 85 -2.97 -20.28 -11.12
C ASP A 85 -3.23 -21.75 -11.53
N THR A 86 -2.97 -22.71 -10.64
CA THR A 86 -3.18 -24.14 -10.88
C THR A 86 -4.41 -24.69 -10.17
N THR A 87 -5.17 -25.54 -10.88
CA THR A 87 -6.24 -26.35 -10.25
C THR A 87 -5.61 -27.40 -9.35
N VAL A 88 -6.15 -27.61 -8.15
CA VAL A 88 -5.65 -28.62 -7.20
C VAL A 88 -6.77 -29.48 -6.64
N TYR A 89 -6.40 -30.66 -6.14
CA TYR A 89 -7.29 -31.58 -5.44
C TYR A 89 -6.91 -31.60 -3.98
N VAL A 90 -7.88 -31.33 -3.11
CA VAL A 90 -7.70 -31.21 -1.66
C VAL A 90 -8.61 -32.21 -0.95
N ASP A 91 -8.39 -32.41 0.35
CA ASP A 91 -9.07 -33.47 1.12
C ASP A 91 -8.88 -34.84 0.44
N THR A 92 -7.62 -35.15 0.13
CA THR A 92 -7.21 -36.39 -0.54
C THR A 92 -6.49 -37.31 0.44
N GLY A 93 -6.27 -38.56 0.04
CA GLY A 93 -5.42 -39.51 0.78
C GLY A 93 -3.93 -39.12 0.82
N GLN A 94 -3.51 -38.09 0.07
CA GLN A 94 -2.19 -37.48 0.22
C GLN A 94 -2.28 -36.23 1.09
N LYS A 95 -1.35 -36.11 2.05
CA LYS A 95 -1.21 -34.89 2.83
C LYS A 95 -0.56 -33.78 2.02
N GLU A 96 -1.00 -32.56 2.31
CA GLU A 96 -0.55 -31.34 1.66
C GLU A 96 0.66 -30.77 2.41
N PHE A 97 1.58 -30.15 1.68
CA PHE A 97 2.75 -29.49 2.25
C PHE A 97 2.36 -28.13 2.86
N ASP A 98 2.74 -27.90 4.12
CA ASP A 98 2.48 -26.65 4.84
C ASP A 98 3.76 -25.79 4.87
N TYR A 99 4.82 -26.27 5.53
CA TYR A 99 6.11 -25.58 5.62
C TYR A 99 7.25 -26.55 6.01
N PRO A 100 8.53 -26.20 5.76
CA PRO A 100 9.67 -26.99 6.21
C PRO A 100 9.81 -26.97 7.74
N GLN A 101 10.02 -28.12 8.36
CA GLN A 101 10.17 -28.27 9.82
C GLN A 101 11.39 -29.14 10.16
N GLY A 102 12.57 -28.49 10.26
CA GLY A 102 13.84 -29.18 10.47
C GLY A 102 14.19 -30.09 9.28
N ASP A 103 14.47 -31.36 9.54
CA ASP A 103 14.72 -32.38 8.50
C ASP A 103 13.42 -32.99 7.92
N ALA A 104 12.26 -32.60 8.46
CA ALA A 104 10.95 -33.06 8.02
C ALA A 104 10.12 -31.89 7.44
N ASN A 105 8.93 -32.20 6.94
CA ASN A 105 7.95 -31.21 6.50
C ASN A 105 6.72 -31.25 7.39
N ALA A 106 6.23 -30.08 7.79
CA ALA A 106 4.88 -29.96 8.31
C ALA A 106 3.89 -30.21 7.16
N SER A 107 2.81 -30.93 7.48
CA SER A 107 1.80 -31.30 6.51
C SER A 107 0.41 -31.15 7.09
N THR A 108 -0.54 -30.85 6.21
CA THR A 108 -1.93 -30.58 6.57
C THR A 108 -2.89 -31.33 5.66
N THR A 109 -4.17 -31.26 6.00
CA THR A 109 -5.27 -31.73 5.16
C THR A 109 -6.32 -30.65 5.15
N TYR A 110 -6.81 -30.30 3.98
CA TYR A 110 -7.85 -29.30 3.82
C TYR A 110 -9.13 -29.66 4.59
N GLU A 111 -9.59 -28.74 5.45
CA GLU A 111 -10.81 -28.87 6.25
C GLU A 111 -11.92 -27.94 5.76
N GLY A 112 -11.69 -27.22 4.66
CA GLY A 112 -12.57 -26.18 4.16
C GLY A 112 -13.71 -26.67 3.29
N ALA A 113 -14.60 -25.75 2.95
CA ALA A 113 -15.77 -26.01 2.09
C ALA A 113 -15.55 -25.57 0.63
N GLY A 114 -14.38 -25.00 0.31
CA GLY A 114 -14.06 -24.47 -1.01
C GLY A 114 -14.14 -25.49 -2.14
N GLY A 115 -14.38 -25.01 -3.35
CA GLY A 115 -14.53 -25.87 -4.54
C GLY A 115 -15.74 -26.81 -4.46
N PHE A 116 -15.67 -27.92 -5.17
CA PHE A 116 -16.73 -28.92 -5.18
C PHE A 116 -16.17 -30.35 -5.15
N ALA A 117 -16.94 -31.28 -4.60
CA ALA A 117 -16.55 -32.69 -4.52
C ALA A 117 -16.35 -33.32 -5.91
N VAL A 118 -15.30 -34.12 -6.05
CA VAL A 118 -14.97 -34.89 -7.26
C VAL A 118 -16.11 -35.86 -7.59
N GLY A 119 -16.69 -36.49 -6.56
CA GLY A 119 -17.78 -37.44 -6.69
C GLY A 119 -17.36 -38.78 -7.30
N GLY A 120 -18.36 -39.57 -7.72
CA GLY A 120 -18.14 -40.91 -8.28
C GLY A 120 -17.39 -40.91 -9.62
N SER A 121 -17.05 -42.10 -10.09
CA SER A 121 -16.15 -42.32 -11.24
C SER A 121 -16.57 -41.62 -12.54
N LEU A 122 -17.89 -41.51 -12.80
CA LEU A 122 -18.38 -40.79 -13.99
C LEU A 122 -18.09 -39.29 -13.92
N ARG A 123 -18.38 -38.65 -12.77
CA ARG A 123 -18.09 -37.22 -12.57
C ARG A 123 -16.60 -36.95 -12.60
N ARG A 124 -15.81 -37.84 -12.00
CA ARG A 124 -14.34 -37.82 -12.05
C ARG A 124 -13.81 -37.89 -13.49
N LEU A 125 -14.38 -38.73 -14.35
CA LEU A 125 -13.98 -38.82 -15.76
C LEU A 125 -14.30 -37.53 -16.54
N VAL A 126 -15.49 -36.95 -16.32
CA VAL A 126 -15.88 -35.67 -16.93
C VAL A 126 -14.96 -34.54 -16.47
N LEU A 127 -14.64 -34.49 -15.17
CA LEU A 127 -13.68 -33.52 -14.62
C LEU A 127 -12.29 -33.70 -15.22
N ALA A 128 -11.83 -34.95 -15.37
CA ALA A 128 -10.55 -35.24 -15.99
C ALA A 128 -10.50 -34.76 -17.46
N TRP A 129 -11.61 -34.86 -18.19
CA TRP A 129 -11.71 -34.34 -19.55
C TRP A 129 -11.65 -32.82 -19.60
N GLU A 130 -12.48 -32.13 -18.80
CA GLU A 130 -12.53 -30.66 -18.74
C GLU A 130 -11.19 -30.05 -18.30
N LEU A 131 -10.53 -30.67 -17.31
CA LEU A 131 -9.29 -30.17 -16.72
C LEU A 131 -8.03 -30.64 -17.46
N GLY A 132 -8.18 -31.41 -18.55
CA GLY A 132 -7.04 -31.97 -19.31
C GLY A 132 -6.23 -33.04 -18.56
N ASP A 133 -6.81 -33.65 -17.52
CA ASP A 133 -6.18 -34.63 -16.63
C ASP A 133 -6.58 -36.09 -16.93
N LEU A 134 -7.10 -36.40 -18.14
CA LEU A 134 -7.63 -37.73 -18.51
C LEU A 134 -6.67 -38.90 -18.24
N SER A 135 -5.37 -38.69 -18.38
CA SER A 135 -4.35 -39.73 -18.16
C SER A 135 -3.97 -39.91 -16.68
N ARG A 136 -4.40 -39.01 -15.78
CA ARG A 136 -3.95 -38.95 -14.38
C ARG A 136 -5.11 -39.06 -13.41
N LEU A 137 -6.07 -38.14 -13.48
CA LEU A 137 -7.14 -38.02 -12.48
C LEU A 137 -7.93 -39.33 -12.33
N PRO A 138 -8.37 -40.06 -13.38
CA PRO A 138 -9.16 -41.28 -13.21
C PRO A 138 -8.42 -42.42 -12.46
N PHE A 139 -7.08 -42.39 -12.45
CA PHE A 139 -6.22 -43.46 -11.89
C PHE A 139 -5.51 -43.04 -10.59
N ALA A 140 -5.82 -41.86 -10.05
CA ALA A 140 -5.17 -41.34 -8.85
C ALA A 140 -5.85 -41.87 -7.57
N ASP A 141 -5.42 -43.01 -7.04
CA ASP A 141 -6.07 -43.67 -5.88
C ASP A 141 -6.25 -42.77 -4.64
N ALA A 142 -5.37 -41.78 -4.46
CA ALA A 142 -5.48 -40.81 -3.38
C ALA A 142 -6.68 -39.87 -3.49
N VAL A 143 -7.22 -39.64 -4.70
CA VAL A 143 -8.41 -38.80 -4.89
C VAL A 143 -9.64 -39.66 -4.67
N THR A 144 -10.41 -39.37 -3.62
CA THR A 144 -11.64 -40.07 -3.27
C THR A 144 -12.87 -39.31 -3.79
N PRO A 145 -14.09 -39.88 -3.70
CA PRO A 145 -15.31 -39.16 -4.05
C PRO A 145 -15.56 -37.89 -3.21
N GLU A 146 -15.06 -37.87 -1.97
CA GLU A 146 -15.18 -36.77 -1.02
C GLU A 146 -14.17 -35.65 -1.30
N SER A 147 -13.00 -35.99 -1.88
CA SER A 147 -11.99 -35.02 -2.29
C SER A 147 -12.58 -33.90 -3.12
N ARG A 148 -12.03 -32.69 -2.96
CA ARG A 148 -12.58 -31.48 -3.57
C ARG A 148 -11.65 -30.94 -4.64
N VAL A 149 -12.23 -30.44 -5.71
CA VAL A 149 -11.50 -29.73 -6.78
C VAL A 149 -11.57 -28.24 -6.51
N LEU A 150 -10.41 -27.61 -6.31
CA LEU A 150 -10.27 -26.16 -6.24
C LEU A 150 -9.81 -25.62 -7.59
N MET A 151 -10.69 -24.89 -8.28
CA MET A 151 -10.45 -24.27 -9.59
C MET A 151 -10.69 -22.77 -9.54
N ARG A 152 -10.17 -22.03 -10.54
CA ARG A 152 -10.25 -20.55 -10.62
C ARG A 152 -9.92 -19.95 -9.26
N ARG A 153 -8.72 -20.29 -8.80
CA ARG A 153 -8.22 -19.94 -7.48
C ARG A 153 -7.63 -18.54 -7.47
N GLN A 154 -7.08 -18.13 -8.61
CA GLN A 154 -6.57 -16.80 -8.84
C GLN A 154 -7.68 -15.76 -8.62
N ILE A 155 -7.44 -14.79 -7.74
CA ILE A 155 -8.45 -13.82 -7.27
C ILE A 155 -9.14 -13.12 -8.45
N GLY A 156 -8.34 -12.54 -9.34
CA GLY A 156 -8.80 -11.77 -10.49
C GLY A 156 -9.63 -12.58 -11.49
N GLU A 157 -9.22 -13.82 -11.80
CA GLU A 157 -9.98 -14.73 -12.67
C GLU A 157 -11.32 -15.10 -12.02
N ARG A 158 -11.29 -15.40 -10.72
CA ARG A 158 -12.48 -15.80 -9.96
C ARG A 158 -13.53 -14.70 -9.92
N VAL A 159 -13.15 -13.48 -9.53
CA VAL A 159 -14.11 -12.37 -9.39
C VAL A 159 -14.67 -11.93 -10.74
N ARG A 160 -13.85 -11.93 -11.80
CA ARG A 160 -14.30 -11.63 -13.17
C ARG A 160 -15.22 -12.71 -13.73
N THR A 161 -15.01 -13.97 -13.34
CA THR A 161 -15.94 -15.06 -13.70
C THR A 161 -17.30 -14.89 -13.01
N LEU A 162 -17.31 -14.43 -11.75
CA LEU A 162 -18.54 -14.26 -10.97
C LEU A 162 -19.35 -13.02 -11.37
N ALA A 163 -18.69 -11.91 -11.67
CA ALA A 163 -19.33 -10.65 -12.02
C ALA A 163 -18.60 -9.93 -13.18
N PRO A 164 -18.63 -10.48 -14.41
CA PRO A 164 -17.87 -9.97 -15.55
C PRO A 164 -18.29 -8.56 -16.03
N PHE A 165 -19.42 -8.07 -15.54
CA PHE A 165 -19.98 -6.77 -15.87
C PHE A 165 -19.46 -5.64 -14.95
N LEU A 166 -18.65 -5.96 -13.94
CA LEU A 166 -17.91 -4.98 -13.14
C LEU A 166 -16.48 -4.87 -13.67
N ALA A 167 -15.93 -3.67 -13.66
CA ALA A 167 -14.49 -3.49 -13.74
C ALA A 167 -13.89 -3.77 -12.36
N PHE A 168 -12.71 -4.36 -12.31
CA PHE A 168 -12.04 -4.72 -11.07
C PHE A 168 -10.69 -4.05 -11.00
N ASP A 169 -10.27 -3.67 -9.80
CA ASP A 169 -8.92 -3.17 -9.57
C ASP A 169 -7.85 -4.19 -10.02
N GLU A 170 -6.60 -3.78 -10.09
CA GLU A 170 -5.50 -4.68 -10.46
C GLU A 170 -4.71 -5.14 -9.24
N ASP A 171 -4.81 -4.44 -8.10
CA ASP A 171 -4.05 -4.70 -6.87
C ASP A 171 -4.97 -5.11 -5.70
N PRO A 172 -5.37 -6.39 -5.61
CA PRO A 172 -6.04 -6.91 -4.41
C PRO A 172 -5.07 -6.90 -3.23
N TYR A 173 -5.55 -6.56 -2.03
CA TYR A 173 -4.73 -6.49 -0.82
C TYR A 173 -5.22 -7.46 0.24
N ILE A 174 -4.27 -8.06 0.96
CA ILE A 174 -4.57 -9.03 2.02
C ILE A 174 -4.75 -8.35 3.37
N VAL A 175 -5.68 -8.87 4.16
CA VAL A 175 -6.04 -8.41 5.52
C VAL A 175 -6.13 -9.64 6.44
N VAL A 176 -5.72 -9.47 7.69
CA VAL A 176 -5.96 -10.43 8.76
C VAL A 176 -7.30 -10.07 9.41
N GLY A 177 -8.29 -10.94 9.29
CA GLY A 177 -9.60 -10.76 9.94
C GLY A 177 -9.54 -11.00 11.45
N GLY A 178 -10.55 -10.53 12.18
CA GLY A 178 -10.64 -10.69 13.64
C GLY A 178 -10.77 -12.12 14.14
N ASP A 179 -11.22 -13.01 13.28
CA ASP A 179 -11.25 -14.45 13.52
C ASP A 179 -9.89 -15.13 13.25
N GLY A 180 -8.89 -14.34 12.86
CA GLY A 180 -7.54 -14.78 12.52
C GLY A 180 -7.44 -15.47 11.16
N ARG A 181 -8.44 -15.35 10.30
CA ARG A 181 -8.38 -15.80 8.90
C ARG A 181 -7.80 -14.73 7.99
N LEU A 182 -7.37 -15.15 6.81
CA LEU A 182 -6.85 -14.26 5.78
C LEU A 182 -7.92 -13.95 4.74
N TYR A 183 -8.09 -12.66 4.45
CA TYR A 183 -9.04 -12.16 3.48
C TYR A 183 -8.36 -11.26 2.46
N TRP A 184 -8.70 -11.44 1.20
CA TRP A 184 -8.37 -10.51 0.14
C TRP A 184 -9.50 -9.51 -0.03
N ILE A 185 -9.16 -8.23 -0.09
CA ILE A 185 -10.09 -7.15 -0.43
C ILE A 185 -9.68 -6.57 -1.78
N MET A 186 -10.68 -6.33 -2.62
CA MET A 186 -10.50 -5.80 -3.96
C MET A 186 -11.61 -4.82 -4.30
N ASP A 187 -11.24 -3.70 -4.91
CA ASP A 187 -12.20 -2.72 -5.39
C ASP A 187 -12.84 -3.16 -6.71
N ALA A 188 -14.15 -2.91 -6.83
CA ALA A 188 -14.91 -3.17 -8.03
C ALA A 188 -15.74 -1.95 -8.41
N TYR A 189 -15.64 -1.59 -9.69
CA TYR A 189 -16.19 -0.40 -10.26
C TYR A 189 -17.35 -0.73 -11.19
N THR A 190 -18.41 0.06 -11.11
CA THR A 190 -19.35 0.17 -12.22
C THR A 190 -18.83 1.22 -13.18
N THR A 191 -18.74 0.85 -14.46
CA THR A 191 -18.18 1.72 -15.49
C THR A 191 -19.14 1.84 -16.68
N ALA A 192 -18.98 2.92 -17.44
CA ALA A 192 -19.53 3.04 -18.78
C ALA A 192 -18.58 3.89 -19.65
N ASP A 193 -18.71 3.70 -20.96
CA ASP A 193 -17.98 4.42 -22.01
C ASP A 193 -18.90 5.30 -22.87
N THR A 194 -20.19 5.34 -22.56
CA THR A 194 -21.24 5.99 -23.36
C THR A 194 -22.04 7.02 -22.55
N TYR A 195 -21.57 7.42 -21.37
CA TYR A 195 -22.23 8.43 -20.56
C TYR A 195 -22.24 9.80 -21.29
N PRO A 196 -23.41 10.41 -21.52
CA PRO A 196 -23.52 11.60 -22.35
C PRO A 196 -22.82 12.80 -21.70
N TYR A 197 -22.19 13.63 -22.54
CA TYR A 197 -21.49 14.85 -22.12
C TYR A 197 -20.34 14.63 -21.12
N ALA A 198 -19.80 13.40 -21.04
CA ALA A 198 -18.64 13.07 -20.21
C ALA A 198 -17.41 12.79 -21.07
N ARG A 199 -16.24 13.14 -20.54
CA ARG A 199 -14.94 12.88 -21.18
C ARG A 199 -14.42 11.52 -20.75
N HIS A 200 -13.75 10.84 -21.68
CA HIS A 200 -13.08 9.58 -21.41
C HIS A 200 -11.76 9.79 -20.65
N HIS A 201 -11.56 8.98 -19.64
CA HIS A 201 -10.36 8.90 -18.81
C HIS A 201 -9.88 7.44 -18.75
N ASP A 202 -8.57 7.25 -18.62
CA ASP A 202 -8.00 5.92 -18.39
C ASP A 202 -8.35 5.47 -16.97
N LEU A 203 -8.74 4.20 -16.84
CA LEU A 203 -8.97 3.55 -15.55
C LEU A 203 -8.26 2.19 -15.55
N ALA A 204 -7.29 2.02 -14.65
CA ALA A 204 -6.62 0.74 -14.47
C ALA A 204 -7.65 -0.36 -14.13
N GLY A 205 -7.48 -1.55 -14.69
CA GLY A 205 -8.38 -2.68 -14.49
C GLY A 205 -9.70 -2.65 -15.30
N ALA A 206 -10.02 -1.54 -15.97
CA ALA A 206 -11.23 -1.45 -16.81
C ALA A 206 -11.05 -1.98 -18.25
N GLY A 207 -9.81 -2.29 -18.66
CA GLY A 207 -9.50 -2.77 -20.02
C GLY A 207 -9.64 -1.71 -21.12
N GLY A 208 -9.76 -0.43 -20.76
CA GLY A 208 -9.89 0.69 -21.70
C GLY A 208 -10.23 2.01 -21.01
N THR A 209 -10.62 3.00 -21.80
CA THR A 209 -11.05 4.31 -21.29
C THR A 209 -12.52 4.29 -20.89
N VAL A 210 -12.88 4.98 -19.80
CA VAL A 210 -14.25 5.10 -19.31
C VAL A 210 -14.64 6.57 -19.18
N ASN A 211 -15.93 6.89 -19.34
CA ASN A 211 -16.47 8.23 -19.08
C ASN A 211 -17.47 8.27 -17.91
N TYR A 212 -17.73 7.12 -17.32
CA TYR A 212 -18.43 6.95 -16.04
C TYR A 212 -17.68 5.91 -15.20
N VAL A 213 -17.45 6.24 -13.93
CA VAL A 213 -16.87 5.33 -12.95
C VAL A 213 -17.45 5.61 -11.58
N ARG A 214 -17.81 4.56 -10.84
CA ARG A 214 -18.14 4.60 -9.41
C ARG A 214 -17.49 3.42 -8.72
N ASN A 215 -16.88 3.66 -7.56
CA ASN A 215 -16.44 2.59 -6.67
C ASN A 215 -17.63 2.08 -5.85
N SER A 216 -18.49 1.34 -6.53
CA SER A 216 -19.79 0.95 -5.97
C SER A 216 -19.70 -0.31 -5.13
N VAL A 217 -18.66 -1.14 -5.31
CA VAL A 217 -18.59 -2.49 -4.72
C VAL A 217 -17.20 -2.77 -4.15
N LYS A 218 -17.16 -3.37 -2.94
CA LYS A 218 -15.97 -4.01 -2.37
C LYS A 218 -16.14 -5.52 -2.43
N VAL A 219 -15.14 -6.20 -2.96
CA VAL A 219 -15.10 -7.64 -3.02
C VAL A 219 -14.22 -8.16 -1.89
N VAL A 220 -14.75 -9.08 -1.09
CA VAL A 220 -13.99 -9.81 -0.07
C VAL A 220 -13.92 -11.27 -0.48
N LEU A 221 -12.71 -11.82 -0.53
CA LEU A 221 -12.44 -13.22 -0.85
C LEU A 221 -11.72 -13.86 0.34
N ASP A 222 -12.27 -14.97 0.84
CA ASP A 222 -11.62 -15.80 1.86
C ASP A 222 -10.45 -16.58 1.24
N ALA A 223 -9.23 -16.39 1.74
CA ALA A 223 -8.03 -17.00 1.18
C ALA A 223 -7.98 -18.53 1.35
N TYR A 224 -8.78 -19.10 2.25
CA TYR A 224 -8.83 -20.53 2.53
C TYR A 224 -9.95 -21.24 1.76
N ASP A 225 -11.17 -20.72 1.82
CA ASP A 225 -12.35 -21.35 1.19
C ASP A 225 -12.66 -20.81 -0.21
N GLY A 226 -12.11 -19.65 -0.58
CA GLY A 226 -12.42 -18.99 -1.84
C GLY A 226 -13.85 -18.45 -1.91
N ALA A 227 -14.53 -18.31 -0.78
CA ALA A 227 -15.85 -17.69 -0.71
C ALA A 227 -15.72 -16.20 -1.06
N VAL A 228 -16.54 -15.73 -1.99
CA VAL A 228 -16.52 -14.34 -2.48
C VAL A 228 -17.79 -13.63 -2.05
N SER A 229 -17.65 -12.44 -1.47
CA SER A 229 -18.76 -11.57 -1.09
C SER A 229 -18.61 -10.20 -1.75
N PHE A 230 -19.65 -9.75 -2.44
CA PHE A 230 -19.71 -8.43 -3.06
C PHE A 230 -20.52 -7.48 -2.16
N TYR A 231 -19.88 -6.50 -1.57
CA TYR A 231 -20.48 -5.53 -0.65
C TYR A 231 -20.70 -4.18 -1.33
N VAL A 232 -21.91 -3.63 -1.21
CA VAL A 232 -22.28 -2.34 -1.81
C VAL A 232 -21.83 -1.18 -0.94
N PHE A 233 -21.09 -0.25 -1.54
CA PHE A 233 -20.57 0.97 -0.90
C PHE A 233 -21.17 2.27 -1.48
N ASP A 234 -21.61 2.28 -2.75
CA ASP A 234 -22.38 3.39 -3.34
C ASP A 234 -23.81 2.93 -3.66
N GLU A 235 -24.75 3.18 -2.74
CA GLU A 235 -26.17 2.83 -2.96
C GLU A 235 -26.88 3.77 -3.95
N ALA A 236 -26.32 4.96 -4.19
CA ALA A 236 -26.89 5.95 -5.09
C ALA A 236 -26.57 5.66 -6.57
N ASP A 237 -25.57 4.82 -6.83
CA ASP A 237 -25.15 4.46 -8.18
C ASP A 237 -26.30 3.82 -9.00
N PRO A 238 -26.76 4.48 -10.09
CA PRO A 238 -27.82 3.95 -10.95
C PRO A 238 -27.42 2.66 -11.68
N VAL A 239 -26.15 2.50 -12.05
CA VAL A 239 -25.66 1.32 -12.78
C VAL A 239 -25.68 0.11 -11.87
N LEU A 240 -25.14 0.22 -10.65
CA LEU A 240 -25.24 -0.85 -9.67
C LEU A 240 -26.69 -1.18 -9.31
N ARG A 241 -27.58 -0.19 -9.18
CA ARG A 241 -29.01 -0.44 -8.91
C ARG A 241 -29.65 -1.34 -9.97
N ALA A 242 -29.31 -1.15 -11.24
CA ALA A 242 -29.78 -2.03 -12.32
C ALA A 242 -29.25 -3.46 -12.16
N TYR A 243 -27.93 -3.63 -11.91
CA TYR A 243 -27.34 -4.96 -11.69
C TYR A 243 -27.88 -5.66 -10.44
N ARG A 244 -28.18 -4.93 -9.36
CA ARG A 244 -28.84 -5.49 -8.16
C ARG A 244 -30.25 -5.99 -8.45
N GLY A 245 -30.96 -5.34 -9.38
CA GLY A 245 -32.26 -5.83 -9.86
C GLY A 245 -32.15 -7.13 -10.64
N LEU A 246 -31.08 -7.28 -11.45
CA LEU A 246 -30.84 -8.49 -12.25
C LEU A 246 -30.27 -9.66 -11.42
N PHE A 247 -29.44 -9.37 -10.42
CA PHE A 247 -28.75 -10.36 -9.58
C PHE A 247 -29.00 -10.11 -8.08
N PRO A 248 -30.21 -10.38 -7.57
CA PRO A 248 -30.63 -9.99 -6.22
C PRO A 248 -29.84 -10.68 -5.10
N THR A 249 -29.23 -11.84 -5.36
CA THR A 249 -28.48 -12.62 -4.37
C THR A 249 -26.97 -12.38 -4.39
N LEU A 250 -26.46 -11.69 -5.42
CA LEU A 250 -25.02 -11.51 -5.62
C LEU A 250 -24.44 -10.44 -4.66
N PHE A 251 -25.21 -9.37 -4.44
CA PHE A 251 -24.77 -8.20 -3.69
C PHE A 251 -25.30 -8.19 -2.27
N ARG A 252 -24.42 -7.85 -1.32
CA ARG A 252 -24.75 -7.66 0.10
C ARG A 252 -24.63 -6.18 0.46
N PRO A 253 -25.47 -5.66 1.38
CA PRO A 253 -25.28 -4.32 1.93
C PRO A 253 -23.89 -4.18 2.57
N GLY A 254 -23.23 -3.02 2.37
CA GLY A 254 -21.92 -2.74 2.99
C GLY A 254 -21.94 -2.83 4.52
N ALA A 255 -23.07 -2.53 5.16
CA ALA A 255 -23.27 -2.68 6.59
C ALA A 255 -23.19 -4.13 7.11
N GLN A 256 -23.33 -5.14 6.22
CA GLN A 256 -23.15 -6.55 6.57
C GLN A 256 -21.68 -7.00 6.49
N MET A 257 -20.78 -6.14 6.02
CA MET A 257 -19.35 -6.43 6.06
C MET A 257 -18.88 -6.48 7.52
N PRO A 258 -18.14 -7.52 7.94
CA PRO A 258 -17.58 -7.59 9.29
C PRO A 258 -16.83 -6.31 9.64
N GLU A 259 -17.06 -5.77 10.84
CA GLU A 259 -16.54 -4.46 11.25
C GLU A 259 -15.02 -4.35 11.10
N GLU A 260 -14.29 -5.40 11.47
CA GLU A 260 -12.83 -5.42 11.36
C GLU A 260 -12.35 -5.38 9.91
N LEU A 261 -13.02 -6.07 8.98
CA LEU A 261 -12.70 -5.99 7.55
C LEU A 261 -13.06 -4.62 6.99
N ARG A 262 -14.20 -4.06 7.40
CA ARG A 262 -14.66 -2.73 7.00
C ARG A 262 -13.70 -1.63 7.46
N ALA A 263 -13.05 -1.80 8.63
CA ALA A 263 -12.03 -0.88 9.13
C ALA A 263 -10.73 -0.91 8.31
N HIS A 264 -10.52 -1.93 7.48
CA HIS A 264 -9.36 -2.05 6.58
C HIS A 264 -9.65 -1.64 5.13
N VAL A 265 -10.87 -1.16 4.84
CA VAL A 265 -11.21 -0.67 3.51
C VAL A 265 -10.45 0.62 3.21
N ARG A 266 -9.76 0.65 2.07
CA ARG A 266 -9.00 1.82 1.59
C ARG A 266 -9.69 2.53 0.42
N TYR A 267 -9.41 3.83 0.24
CA TYR A 267 -9.80 4.56 -0.96
C TYR A 267 -8.94 4.09 -2.15
N PRO A 268 -9.49 3.82 -3.36
CA PRO A 268 -8.69 3.20 -4.42
C PRO A 268 -7.82 4.19 -5.17
N GLU A 269 -6.58 3.80 -5.38
CA GLU A 269 -5.57 4.57 -6.12
C GLU A 269 -6.00 4.80 -7.58
N ALA A 270 -6.54 3.77 -8.24
CA ALA A 270 -7.00 3.87 -9.63
C ALA A 270 -8.12 4.91 -9.80
N LEU A 271 -9.07 4.92 -8.86
CA LEU A 271 -10.15 5.91 -8.85
C LEU A 271 -9.62 7.31 -8.51
N LEU A 272 -8.75 7.43 -7.49
CA LEU A 272 -8.17 8.72 -7.10
C LEU A 272 -7.41 9.34 -8.26
N LYS A 273 -6.62 8.55 -8.98
CA LYS A 273 -5.87 8.99 -10.15
C LYS A 273 -6.78 9.49 -11.27
N ALA A 274 -7.81 8.72 -11.62
CA ALA A 274 -8.79 9.13 -12.63
C ALA A 274 -9.52 10.43 -12.25
N GLN A 275 -9.89 10.58 -10.97
CA GLN A 275 -10.51 11.80 -10.45
C GLN A 275 -9.55 12.98 -10.44
N ALA A 276 -8.28 12.76 -10.11
CA ALA A 276 -7.24 13.78 -10.12
C ALA A 276 -6.97 14.28 -11.55
N ASP A 277 -6.91 13.37 -12.53
CA ASP A 277 -6.77 13.71 -13.95
C ASP A 277 -7.96 14.54 -14.45
N ALA A 278 -9.18 14.17 -14.07
CA ALA A 278 -10.37 14.98 -14.37
C ALA A 278 -10.32 16.36 -13.69
N TYR A 279 -10.01 16.39 -12.40
CA TYR A 279 -9.91 17.62 -11.61
C TYR A 279 -8.85 18.58 -12.17
N GLY A 280 -7.75 18.04 -12.71
CA GLY A 280 -6.65 18.83 -13.26
C GLY A 280 -7.09 19.80 -14.36
N LEU A 281 -8.14 19.45 -15.10
CA LEU A 281 -8.74 20.31 -16.12
C LEU A 281 -10.01 21.04 -15.65
N TYR A 282 -10.87 20.39 -14.87
CA TYR A 282 -12.22 20.88 -14.59
C TYR A 282 -12.37 21.64 -13.26
N HIS A 283 -11.30 21.82 -12.47
CA HIS A 283 -11.36 22.60 -11.22
C HIS A 283 -11.57 24.12 -11.43
N THR A 284 -11.41 24.63 -12.66
CA THR A 284 -11.54 26.04 -12.99
C THR A 284 -12.98 26.38 -13.35
N GLU A 285 -13.61 27.26 -12.56
CA GLU A 285 -14.98 27.72 -12.79
C GLU A 285 -15.06 28.89 -13.79
N ASN A 286 -13.96 29.59 -14.04
CA ASN A 286 -13.94 30.73 -14.97
C ASN A 286 -13.89 30.24 -16.44
N PRO A 287 -14.93 30.51 -17.26
CA PRO A 287 -14.99 29.99 -18.62
C PRO A 287 -13.86 30.45 -19.54
N LYS A 288 -13.35 31.67 -19.33
CA LYS A 288 -12.27 32.24 -20.14
C LYS A 288 -10.95 31.52 -19.86
N VAL A 289 -10.60 31.35 -18.58
CA VAL A 289 -9.41 30.62 -18.14
C VAL A 289 -9.48 29.15 -18.60
N PHE A 290 -10.65 28.53 -18.49
CA PHE A 290 -10.89 27.17 -18.95
C PHE A 290 -10.69 27.04 -20.47
N PHE A 291 -11.31 27.92 -21.27
CA PHE A 291 -11.19 27.90 -22.73
C PHE A 291 -9.76 28.12 -23.20
N GLN A 292 -9.01 29.00 -22.54
CA GLN A 292 -7.61 29.30 -22.86
C GLN A 292 -6.62 28.28 -22.30
N ARG A 293 -7.08 27.35 -21.43
CA ARG A 293 -6.23 26.35 -20.74
C ARG A 293 -5.05 26.98 -19.98
N GLU A 294 -5.28 28.15 -19.39
CA GLU A 294 -4.23 28.91 -18.70
C GLU A 294 -3.89 28.35 -17.31
N ASP A 295 -4.77 27.56 -16.70
CA ASP A 295 -4.63 26.98 -15.35
C ASP A 295 -4.82 25.45 -15.38
N VAL A 296 -4.18 24.76 -16.33
CA VAL A 296 -4.22 23.28 -16.38
C VAL A 296 -3.23 22.69 -15.38
N TRP A 297 -3.75 21.82 -14.52
CA TRP A 297 -2.95 21.07 -13.55
C TRP A 297 -2.69 19.67 -14.08
N SER A 298 -1.52 19.15 -13.73
CA SER A 298 -1.10 17.78 -14.01
C SER A 298 -0.72 17.11 -12.70
N LEU A 299 -0.82 15.78 -12.64
CA LEU A 299 -0.21 15.02 -11.56
C LEU A 299 1.29 15.33 -11.49
N ALA A 300 1.77 15.54 -10.26
CA ALA A 300 3.17 15.80 -9.99
C ALA A 300 4.02 14.65 -10.50
N ARG A 301 5.27 14.95 -10.86
CA ARG A 301 6.24 13.96 -11.32
C ARG A 301 7.35 13.83 -10.30
N GLU A 302 7.95 12.65 -10.21
CA GLU A 302 9.17 12.39 -9.45
C GLU A 302 10.25 11.77 -10.34
N SER A 303 11.52 11.89 -9.94
CA SER A 303 12.61 11.19 -10.61
C SER A 303 12.42 9.69 -10.40
N ALA A 304 12.30 8.90 -11.47
CA ALA A 304 12.11 7.46 -11.33
C ALA A 304 13.27 6.83 -10.51
N PRO A 305 12.99 5.91 -9.58
CA PRO A 305 14.03 5.07 -9.01
C PRO A 305 14.73 4.34 -10.16
N LYS A 306 16.07 4.27 -10.16
CA LYS A 306 16.78 3.45 -11.15
C LYS A 306 16.42 1.97 -10.91
N GLN A 307 15.43 1.44 -11.63
CA GLN A 307 15.04 0.04 -11.56
C GLN A 307 16.16 -0.90 -12.02
N GLN A 308 16.03 -2.16 -11.62
CA GLN A 308 16.92 -3.27 -11.96
C GLN A 308 16.68 -3.67 -13.43
N GLY A 309 17.73 -3.68 -14.26
CA GLY A 309 17.69 -4.28 -15.61
C GLY A 309 17.62 -3.33 -16.83
N GLY A 310 17.51 -2.01 -16.64
CA GLY A 310 17.62 -1.05 -17.74
C GLY A 310 19.07 -0.70 -18.04
N GLY A 311 19.57 -1.10 -19.21
CA GLY A 311 20.85 -0.62 -19.74
C GLY A 311 20.85 0.90 -19.95
N ASP A 312 22.06 1.45 -19.97
CA ASP A 312 22.47 2.84 -20.17
C ASP A 312 22.38 3.81 -18.98
N GLY A 313 23.53 4.42 -18.69
CA GLY A 313 23.78 5.42 -17.65
C GLY A 313 23.13 6.78 -17.88
N GLY A 314 21.89 6.81 -18.38
CA GLY A 314 21.07 8.01 -18.48
C GLY A 314 20.48 8.43 -17.12
N ALA A 315 20.17 9.71 -16.99
CA ALA A 315 19.37 10.21 -15.86
C ALA A 315 17.98 9.52 -15.88
N PRO A 316 17.43 9.14 -14.72
CA PRO A 316 16.11 8.53 -14.67
C PRO A 316 15.07 9.51 -15.25
N ALA A 317 14.24 9.03 -16.18
CA ALA A 317 13.13 9.82 -16.70
C ALA A 317 12.16 10.14 -15.55
N ALA A 318 11.64 11.37 -15.53
CA ALA A 318 10.61 11.73 -14.55
C ALA A 318 9.35 10.91 -14.82
N ARG A 319 8.80 10.22 -13.81
CA ARG A 319 7.53 9.48 -13.89
C ARG A 319 6.44 10.22 -13.12
N PRO A 320 5.14 10.04 -13.43
CA PRO A 320 4.07 10.50 -12.56
C PRO A 320 4.28 9.95 -11.14
N LEU A 321 4.07 10.79 -10.13
CA LEU A 321 4.04 10.37 -8.74
C LEU A 321 2.82 9.45 -8.57
N GLU A 322 3.07 8.21 -8.15
CA GLU A 322 2.00 7.27 -7.82
C GLU A 322 1.27 7.73 -6.55
N PRO A 323 -0.05 7.49 -6.46
CA PRO A 323 -0.76 7.67 -5.21
C PRO A 323 -0.09 6.86 -4.09
N TYR A 324 -0.18 7.35 -2.85
CA TYR A 324 0.34 6.62 -1.71
C TYR A 324 -0.54 6.82 -0.49
N TYR A 325 -0.70 5.74 0.26
CA TYR A 325 -1.40 5.79 1.52
C TYR A 325 -0.53 6.35 2.64
N ALA A 326 -1.11 7.25 3.42
CA ALA A 326 -0.50 7.78 4.61
C ALA A 326 -1.51 7.98 5.74
N LEU A 327 -1.05 7.79 6.97
CA LEU A 327 -1.80 8.12 8.17
C LEU A 327 -1.48 9.58 8.56
N LEU A 328 -2.40 10.51 8.29
CA LEU A 328 -2.16 11.95 8.34
C LEU A 328 -3.23 12.67 9.18
N GLN A 329 -2.86 13.75 9.86
CA GLN A 329 -3.85 14.72 10.29
C GLN A 329 -4.11 15.71 9.15
N LEU A 330 -5.32 15.73 8.61
CA LEU A 330 -5.70 16.64 7.53
C LEU A 330 -5.74 18.11 8.04
N PRO A 331 -5.07 19.05 7.36
CA PRO A 331 -5.05 20.45 7.80
C PRO A 331 -6.44 21.09 7.90
N GLY A 332 -6.75 21.69 9.05
CA GLY A 332 -8.03 22.38 9.27
C GLY A 332 -9.17 21.49 9.78
N GLU A 333 -8.92 20.19 9.97
CA GLU A 333 -9.87 19.31 10.65
C GLU A 333 -9.89 19.56 12.17
N SER A 334 -11.10 19.50 12.73
CA SER A 334 -11.33 19.74 14.17
C SER A 334 -10.95 18.53 15.04
N SER A 335 -10.87 17.33 14.43
CA SER A 335 -10.41 16.13 15.11
C SER A 335 -8.88 16.07 15.09
N PRO A 336 -8.22 15.88 16.24
CA PRO A 336 -6.77 15.67 16.29
C PRO A 336 -6.36 14.24 15.89
N ALA A 337 -7.32 13.33 15.64
CA ALA A 337 -7.01 11.96 15.28
C ALA A 337 -6.48 11.88 13.83
N PRO A 338 -5.40 11.12 13.58
CA PRO A 338 -4.92 10.92 12.22
C PRO A 338 -5.89 10.02 11.45
N GLU A 339 -5.98 10.26 10.15
CA GLU A 339 -6.85 9.57 9.21
C GLU A 339 -6.02 8.85 8.14
N PHE A 340 -6.45 7.66 7.76
CA PHE A 340 -5.86 6.91 6.65
C PHE A 340 -6.38 7.46 5.33
N VAL A 341 -5.48 8.04 4.53
CA VAL A 341 -5.82 8.70 3.28
C VAL A 341 -4.90 8.25 2.15
N ASP A 342 -5.47 8.20 0.95
CA ASP A 342 -4.71 8.06 -0.29
C ASP A 342 -4.45 9.44 -0.89
N VAL A 343 -3.28 9.64 -1.48
CA VAL A 343 -2.70 10.96 -1.66
C VAL A 343 -2.10 11.15 -3.04
N VAL A 344 -2.42 12.27 -3.68
CA VAL A 344 -1.76 12.73 -4.92
C VAL A 344 -1.39 14.22 -4.83
N ALA A 345 -0.39 14.62 -5.62
CA ALA A 345 0.08 16.00 -5.69
C ALA A 345 -0.04 16.56 -7.11
N PHE A 346 -0.18 17.87 -7.24
CA PHE A 346 -0.36 18.56 -8.52
C PHE A 346 0.75 19.59 -8.79
N THR A 347 1.16 19.65 -10.05
CA THR A 347 2.01 20.70 -10.62
C THR A 347 1.32 21.34 -11.83
N PRO A 348 1.67 22.58 -12.23
CA PRO A 348 1.23 23.12 -13.51
C PRO A 348 1.73 22.25 -14.66
N ALA A 349 1.00 22.21 -15.79
CA ALA A 349 1.44 21.43 -16.95
C ALA A 349 2.83 21.82 -17.50
N SER A 350 3.29 23.05 -17.23
CA SER A 350 4.56 23.59 -17.75
C SER A 350 5.63 23.87 -16.69
N ARG A 351 5.41 23.52 -15.41
CA ARG A 351 6.33 23.82 -14.30
C ARG A 351 6.31 22.70 -13.27
N ASP A 352 7.41 22.52 -12.55
CA ASP A 352 7.55 21.46 -11.55
C ASP A 352 7.26 21.90 -10.10
N ASN A 353 6.81 23.14 -9.88
CA ASN A 353 6.42 23.61 -8.55
C ASN A 353 5.04 23.05 -8.17
N LEU A 354 4.86 22.66 -6.90
CA LEU A 354 3.55 22.23 -6.43
C LEU A 354 2.57 23.40 -6.39
N ILE A 355 1.35 23.10 -6.80
CA ILE A 355 0.22 24.03 -6.77
C ILE A 355 -0.97 23.48 -5.99
N GLY A 356 -0.97 22.18 -5.71
CA GLY A 356 -1.98 21.59 -4.86
C GLY A 356 -1.69 20.15 -4.53
N TRP A 357 -2.55 19.63 -3.67
CA TRP A 357 -2.49 18.27 -3.14
C TRP A 357 -3.91 17.80 -2.87
N MET A 358 -4.22 16.55 -3.17
CA MET A 358 -5.53 15.95 -3.00
C MET A 358 -5.43 14.67 -2.19
N ALA A 359 -6.39 14.48 -1.29
CA ALA A 359 -6.53 13.29 -0.46
C ALA A 359 -7.89 12.63 -0.66
N GLY A 360 -7.89 11.33 -0.93
CA GLY A 360 -9.04 10.44 -0.84
C GLY A 360 -9.14 9.84 0.55
N ARG A 361 -10.27 10.05 1.23
CA ARG A 361 -10.49 9.67 2.62
C ARG A 361 -10.95 8.21 2.72
N SER A 362 -10.30 7.43 3.60
CA SER A 362 -10.61 5.99 3.78
C SER A 362 -11.40 5.68 5.05
N ASP A 363 -11.52 6.61 6.00
CA ASP A 363 -12.02 6.26 7.33
C ASP A 363 -13.47 6.69 7.59
N GLY A 364 -14.22 5.77 8.20
CA GLY A 364 -15.52 6.03 8.82
C GLY A 364 -16.54 6.71 7.90
N ALA A 365 -17.25 7.71 8.44
CA ALA A 365 -18.27 8.46 7.69
C ALA A 365 -17.69 9.35 6.58
N ALA A 366 -16.38 9.59 6.59
CA ALA A 366 -15.71 10.38 5.57
C ALA A 366 -15.23 9.54 4.37
N TYR A 367 -15.32 8.21 4.47
CA TYR A 367 -14.98 7.30 3.38
C TYR A 367 -15.63 7.75 2.07
N GLY A 368 -14.84 7.82 1.00
CA GLY A 368 -15.34 8.16 -0.33
C GLY A 368 -15.28 9.66 -0.65
N SER A 369 -14.94 10.52 0.32
CA SER A 369 -14.82 11.97 0.09
C SER A 369 -13.41 12.38 -0.32
N LEU A 370 -13.33 13.44 -1.12
CA LEU A 370 -12.07 14.04 -1.58
C LEU A 370 -11.87 15.40 -0.93
N VAL A 371 -10.64 15.70 -0.53
CA VAL A 371 -10.24 17.03 -0.07
C VAL A 371 -9.08 17.52 -0.92
N VAL A 372 -9.17 18.76 -1.42
CA VAL A 372 -8.12 19.38 -2.22
C VAL A 372 -7.59 20.63 -1.54
N TYR A 373 -6.29 20.66 -1.31
CA TYR A 373 -5.56 21.80 -0.78
C TYR A 373 -4.88 22.52 -1.94
N LYS A 374 -5.23 23.80 -2.13
CA LYS A 374 -4.63 24.66 -3.16
C LYS A 374 -3.52 25.50 -2.52
N PHE A 375 -2.33 25.50 -3.12
CA PHE A 375 -1.23 26.33 -2.64
C PHE A 375 -1.30 27.74 -3.24
N PRO A 376 -0.86 28.78 -2.52
CA PRO A 376 -0.91 30.15 -3.01
C PRO A 376 -0.06 30.35 -4.26
N LYS A 377 -0.63 30.94 -5.32
CA LYS A 377 0.10 31.27 -6.56
C LYS A 377 1.25 32.26 -6.35
N SER A 378 1.24 33.00 -5.24
CA SER A 378 2.27 33.98 -4.87
C SER A 378 3.52 33.37 -4.25
N LYS A 379 3.50 32.09 -3.85
CA LYS A 379 4.63 31.42 -3.22
C LYS A 379 5.05 30.21 -4.04
N LEU A 380 6.34 30.11 -4.35
CA LEU A 380 6.90 28.91 -4.94
C LEU A 380 6.98 27.81 -3.87
N VAL A 381 6.32 26.69 -4.14
CA VAL A 381 6.38 25.47 -3.33
C VAL A 381 7.10 24.42 -4.16
N ASN A 382 8.26 23.94 -3.68
CA ASN A 382 9.04 22.94 -4.40
C ASN A 382 8.19 21.69 -4.71
N GLY A 383 8.26 21.16 -5.94
CA GLY A 383 7.71 19.85 -6.25
C GLY A 383 8.70 18.70 -6.17
N PRO A 384 8.22 17.45 -6.33
CA PRO A 384 9.05 16.27 -6.11
C PRO A 384 10.32 16.27 -6.96
N VAL A 385 10.24 16.61 -8.26
CA VAL A 385 11.43 16.72 -9.12
C VAL A 385 12.46 17.70 -8.55
N GLN A 386 12.03 18.86 -8.04
CA GLN A 386 12.93 19.87 -7.49
C GLN A 386 13.53 19.42 -6.15
N VAL A 387 12.76 18.73 -5.31
CA VAL A 387 13.26 18.16 -4.06
C VAL A 387 14.26 17.05 -4.35
N ASN A 388 13.97 16.15 -5.30
CA ASN A 388 14.89 15.09 -5.71
C ASN A 388 16.19 15.68 -6.26
N ALA A 389 16.12 16.74 -7.07
CA ALA A 389 17.31 17.44 -7.55
C ALA A 389 18.15 18.05 -6.42
N ARG A 390 17.51 18.59 -5.37
CA ARG A 390 18.21 19.10 -4.17
C ARG A 390 18.88 17.97 -3.39
N ILE A 391 18.24 16.81 -3.31
CA ILE A 391 18.81 15.61 -2.70
C ILE A 391 20.05 15.15 -3.49
N ASP A 392 19.95 15.12 -4.82
CA ASP A 392 21.06 14.73 -5.70
C ASP A 392 22.22 15.74 -5.68
N GLN A 393 21.93 17.03 -5.48
CA GLN A 393 22.95 18.09 -5.37
C GLN A 393 23.62 18.17 -3.99
N ASN A 394 23.09 17.50 -2.97
CA ASN A 394 23.71 17.49 -1.65
C ASN A 394 25.03 16.71 -1.71
N ALA A 395 26.16 17.39 -1.52
CA ALA A 395 27.49 16.79 -1.68
C ALA A 395 27.75 15.59 -0.74
N GLN A 396 27.24 15.63 0.49
CA GLN A 396 27.39 14.53 1.46
C GLN A 396 26.59 13.30 1.02
N LEU A 397 25.32 13.47 0.66
CA LEU A 397 24.49 12.36 0.15
C LEU A 397 25.00 11.84 -1.18
N SER A 398 25.33 12.72 -2.13
CA SER A 398 25.81 12.32 -3.45
C SER A 398 27.12 11.54 -3.37
N SER A 399 28.06 11.94 -2.51
CA SER A 399 29.30 11.18 -2.32
C SER A 399 29.02 9.80 -1.70
N GLN A 400 28.18 9.72 -0.68
CA GLN A 400 27.81 8.46 -0.02
C GLN A 400 27.06 7.50 -0.97
N LEU A 401 26.08 8.02 -1.73
CA LEU A 401 25.34 7.25 -2.74
C LEU A 401 26.26 6.77 -3.86
N THR A 402 27.24 7.58 -4.25
CA THR A 402 28.24 7.17 -5.25
C THR A 402 29.08 6.01 -4.72
N LEU A 403 29.55 6.07 -3.48
CA LEU A 403 30.31 4.99 -2.84
C LEU A 403 29.50 3.69 -2.75
N TRP A 404 28.22 3.77 -2.37
CA TRP A 404 27.33 2.62 -2.30
C TRP A 404 27.00 1.98 -3.64
N ASN A 405 27.24 2.67 -4.75
CA ASN A 405 26.97 2.20 -6.11
C ASN A 405 28.24 1.73 -6.86
N GLN A 406 29.36 1.48 -6.18
CA GLN A 406 30.62 1.11 -6.85
C GLN A 406 30.73 -0.39 -7.18
N GLN A 407 30.69 -1.28 -6.17
CA GLN A 407 30.86 -2.72 -6.39
C GLN A 407 30.10 -3.55 -5.36
N GLY A 408 29.24 -4.46 -5.81
CA GLY A 408 28.58 -5.47 -4.98
C GLY A 408 27.36 -4.98 -4.18
N SER A 409 27.13 -3.67 -4.10
CA SER A 409 25.93 -3.06 -3.54
C SER A 409 25.35 -2.01 -4.48
N ARG A 410 24.06 -1.73 -4.31
CA ARG A 410 23.34 -0.70 -5.03
C ARG A 410 22.44 0.07 -4.08
N ALA A 411 22.51 1.40 -4.13
CA ALA A 411 21.59 2.26 -3.41
C ALA A 411 20.28 2.37 -4.20
N GLN A 412 19.16 2.14 -3.53
CA GLN A 412 17.81 2.25 -4.07
C GLN A 412 17.07 3.36 -3.31
N ARG A 413 16.54 4.32 -4.07
CA ARG A 413 15.66 5.37 -3.55
C ARG A 413 14.23 4.84 -3.48
N GLY A 414 13.55 5.04 -2.36
CA GLY A 414 12.12 4.78 -2.23
C GLY A 414 11.28 5.93 -2.78
N ASN A 415 9.95 5.80 -2.69
CA ASN A 415 9.02 6.82 -3.15
C ASN A 415 9.13 8.08 -2.27
N LEU A 416 9.03 9.27 -2.88
CA LEU A 416 9.02 10.54 -2.15
C LEU A 416 7.63 10.80 -1.55
N LEU A 417 7.54 10.81 -0.22
CA LEU A 417 6.30 11.14 0.48
C LEU A 417 6.23 12.64 0.78
N ILE A 418 5.07 13.26 0.52
CA ILE A 418 4.79 14.67 0.82
C ILE A 418 3.82 14.73 1.99
N VAL A 419 4.34 15.04 3.17
CA VAL A 419 3.56 15.09 4.41
C VAL A 419 3.26 16.54 4.78
N PRO A 420 1.98 16.94 4.86
CA PRO A 420 1.63 18.27 5.38
C PRO A 420 1.92 18.33 6.88
N LEU A 421 2.70 19.33 7.30
CA LEU A 421 3.07 19.55 8.71
C LEU A 421 2.79 21.01 9.09
N GLY A 422 1.74 21.24 9.87
CA GLY A 422 1.33 22.59 10.28
C GLY A 422 1.02 23.48 9.07
N ARG A 423 1.88 24.46 8.79
CA ARG A 423 1.77 25.38 7.63
C ARG A 423 2.80 25.11 6.52
N GLY A 424 3.55 24.01 6.62
CA GLY A 424 4.60 23.63 5.70
C GLY A 424 4.41 22.21 5.14
N LEU A 425 5.34 21.84 4.26
CA LEU A 425 5.45 20.48 3.72
C LEU A 425 6.77 19.89 4.18
N LEU A 426 6.71 18.65 4.65
CA LEU A 426 7.86 17.80 4.92
C LEU A 426 7.92 16.74 3.81
N TYR A 427 9.05 16.67 3.13
CA TYR A 427 9.32 15.63 2.15
C TYR A 427 10.15 14.54 2.80
N VAL A 428 9.74 13.29 2.65
CA VAL A 428 10.40 12.13 3.26
C VAL A 428 10.79 11.15 2.17
N GLU A 429 12.06 10.82 2.09
CA GLU A 429 12.57 9.83 1.13
C GLU A 429 13.46 8.79 1.81
N PRO A 430 13.05 7.52 1.86
CA PRO A 430 13.90 6.46 2.36
C PRO A 430 14.92 6.03 1.30
N ILE A 431 16.15 5.78 1.73
CA ILE A 431 17.24 5.24 0.90
C ILE A 431 17.62 3.87 1.45
N TYR A 432 17.43 2.86 0.61
CA TYR A 432 17.77 1.48 0.88
C TYR A 432 19.11 1.11 0.24
N LEU A 433 19.82 0.16 0.85
CA LEU A 433 21.00 -0.46 0.30
C LEU A 433 20.72 -1.95 0.09
N GLN A 434 21.08 -2.45 -1.07
CA GLN A 434 20.84 -3.84 -1.45
C GLN A 434 22.11 -4.44 -2.05
N ALA A 435 22.42 -5.70 -1.73
CA ALA A 435 23.53 -6.42 -2.34
C ALA A 435 23.15 -6.97 -3.73
N GLU A 436 24.09 -7.00 -4.66
CA GLU A 436 23.82 -7.47 -6.04
C GLU A 436 23.52 -8.98 -6.11
N ARG A 437 24.20 -9.78 -5.29
CA ARG A 437 24.10 -11.26 -5.32
C ARG A 437 22.99 -11.82 -4.44
N SER A 438 22.57 -11.08 -3.42
CA SER A 438 21.47 -11.46 -2.53
C SER A 438 20.63 -10.21 -2.24
N PRO A 439 19.64 -9.94 -3.11
CA PRO A 439 18.96 -8.65 -3.14
C PRO A 439 17.94 -8.52 -2.00
N MET A 440 18.40 -8.22 -0.78
CA MET A 440 17.53 -7.84 0.35
C MET A 440 17.76 -6.36 0.70
N PRO A 441 16.79 -5.46 0.41
CA PRO A 441 16.93 -4.04 0.72
C PRO A 441 16.92 -3.79 2.23
N GLU A 442 17.90 -3.03 2.71
CA GLU A 442 18.01 -2.58 4.09
C GLU A 442 17.95 -1.05 4.11
N LEU A 443 17.11 -0.46 4.97
CA LEU A 443 17.04 0.98 5.14
C LEU A 443 18.36 1.48 5.72
N ARG A 444 19.03 2.40 5.02
CA ARG A 444 20.28 3.00 5.48
C ARG A 444 20.15 4.47 5.84
N LEU A 445 19.32 5.21 5.11
CA LEU A 445 19.07 6.62 5.40
C LEU A 445 17.60 6.97 5.20
N VAL A 446 17.16 7.95 5.96
CA VAL A 446 15.94 8.70 5.72
C VAL A 446 16.35 10.14 5.44
N VAL A 447 16.00 10.63 4.25
CA VAL A 447 16.21 12.02 3.87
C VAL A 447 14.94 12.80 4.15
N LEU A 448 15.10 13.92 4.86
CA LEU A 448 14.04 14.87 5.12
C LEU A 448 14.36 16.21 4.46
N ALA A 449 13.38 16.79 3.79
CA ALA A 449 13.50 18.14 3.25
C ALA A 449 12.30 19.01 3.63
N THR A 450 12.57 20.29 3.83
CA THR A 450 11.57 21.37 3.81
C THR A 450 11.82 22.23 2.57
N GLN A 451 11.12 23.36 2.44
CA GLN A 451 11.37 24.31 1.36
C GLN A 451 12.82 24.83 1.32
N ASP A 452 13.43 25.01 2.49
CA ASP A 452 14.72 25.69 2.69
C ASP A 452 15.82 24.76 3.23
N ARG A 453 15.46 23.67 3.91
CA ARG A 453 16.41 22.77 4.57
C ARG A 453 16.35 21.37 4.00
N LEU A 454 17.46 20.66 4.18
CA LEU A 454 17.60 19.25 3.87
C LEU A 454 18.51 18.65 4.94
N ALA A 455 18.08 17.54 5.52
CA ALA A 455 18.87 16.76 6.45
C ALA A 455 18.60 15.28 6.21
N PHE A 456 19.45 14.42 6.76
CA PHE A 456 19.28 12.98 6.68
C PHE A 456 19.83 12.35 7.96
N GLY A 457 19.43 11.11 8.20
CA GLY A 457 19.87 10.31 9.33
C GLY A 457 19.59 8.84 9.06
N THR A 458 20.09 7.95 9.92
CA THR A 458 19.87 6.50 9.80
C THR A 458 18.45 6.09 10.18
N SER A 459 17.72 6.97 10.86
CA SER A 459 16.30 6.82 11.19
C SER A 459 15.53 8.12 10.92
N PHE A 460 14.20 8.02 10.84
CA PHE A 460 13.34 9.21 10.73
C PHE A 460 13.55 10.17 11.90
N ALA A 461 13.66 9.65 13.13
CA ALA A 461 13.88 10.46 14.33
C ALA A 461 15.22 11.21 14.29
N GLU A 462 16.30 10.54 13.89
CA GLU A 462 17.61 11.17 13.74
C GLU A 462 17.59 12.23 12.63
N ALA A 463 16.99 11.93 11.48
CA ALA A 463 16.87 12.88 10.38
C ALA A 463 16.06 14.12 10.80
N LEU A 464 15.02 13.95 11.62
CA LEU A 464 14.20 15.02 12.16
C LEU A 464 15.01 15.91 13.12
N THR A 465 15.78 15.29 14.01
CA THR A 465 16.70 16.00 14.90
C THR A 465 17.77 16.76 14.10
N ASN A 466 18.33 16.18 13.05
CA ASN A 466 19.31 16.86 12.20
C ASN A 466 18.68 18.05 11.42
N LEU A 467 17.40 17.94 11.04
CA LEU A 467 16.67 18.98 10.33
C LEU A 467 16.31 20.19 11.21
N PHE A 468 15.87 19.94 12.44
CA PHE A 468 15.36 20.98 13.36
C PHE A 468 16.30 21.32 14.51
N GLY A 469 17.14 20.39 14.96
CA GLY A 469 18.09 20.58 16.06
C GLY A 469 19.18 21.60 15.74
N ASN A 470 19.58 21.72 14.47
CA ASN A 470 20.49 22.78 14.03
C ASN A 470 19.83 24.18 13.97
N ALA A 471 18.52 24.31 14.20
CA ALA A 471 17.85 25.60 14.33
C ALA A 471 18.27 26.37 15.60
N ALA A 472 18.90 25.71 16.58
CA ALA A 472 19.38 26.35 17.81
C ALA A 472 20.81 26.92 17.72
N GLY A 473 21.55 26.69 16.62
CA GLY A 473 22.95 27.13 16.46
C GLY A 473 23.23 28.12 15.32
N GLY A 474 22.20 28.51 14.55
CA GLY A 474 22.35 29.23 13.28
C GLY A 474 22.02 30.73 13.33
N ALA A 475 22.59 31.47 14.28
CA ALA A 475 22.65 32.94 14.22
C ALA A 475 24.10 33.38 14.46
N GLY A 476 24.96 33.08 13.49
CA GLY A 476 26.39 33.37 13.53
C GLY A 476 26.94 33.76 12.16
N GLY A 477 26.18 34.55 11.41
CA GLY A 477 26.72 35.28 10.26
C GLY A 477 27.36 36.57 10.75
N ALA A 478 28.69 36.60 10.84
CA ALA A 478 29.44 37.81 11.15
C ALA A 478 29.14 38.93 10.15
N PRO A 479 28.77 40.16 10.58
CA PRO A 479 28.77 41.32 9.71
C PRO A 479 30.20 41.87 9.57
N PRO A 480 30.54 42.53 8.44
CA PRO A 480 31.83 43.20 8.27
C PRO A 480 31.98 44.40 9.22
N PRO A 481 33.21 44.81 9.58
CA PRO A 481 33.45 45.80 10.62
C PRO A 481 33.14 47.22 10.13
N GLY A 482 32.25 47.92 10.83
CA GLY A 482 31.97 49.34 10.57
C GLY A 482 31.08 49.97 11.64
N GLU A 483 31.70 50.88 12.40
CA GLU A 483 31.15 51.98 13.22
C GLU A 483 30.30 51.69 14.48
N ALA A 484 30.79 52.26 15.58
CA ALA A 484 30.19 52.28 16.91
C ALA A 484 29.05 53.31 17.01
N ALA A 485 27.91 52.89 17.57
CA ALA A 485 26.92 53.80 18.15
C ALA A 485 26.13 53.14 19.30
N LYS A 486 25.74 53.98 20.26
CA LYS A 486 25.35 53.69 21.65
C LYS A 486 24.04 52.90 21.83
N ALA A 487 23.98 52.13 22.92
CA ALA A 487 22.80 51.42 23.41
C ALA A 487 21.84 52.31 24.24
N PRO A 488 20.51 52.05 24.19
CA PRO A 488 19.57 52.38 25.26
C PRO A 488 19.16 51.14 26.08
N PRO A 489 18.62 51.31 27.31
CA PRO A 489 18.54 50.26 28.33
C PRO A 489 17.35 49.30 28.18
N GLN A 490 17.56 48.06 28.66
CA GLN A 490 16.63 46.93 28.72
C GLN A 490 15.46 47.15 29.68
N GLN A 491 14.28 46.66 29.28
CA GLN A 491 13.17 46.24 30.16
C GLN A 491 13.07 44.70 30.14
N PRO A 492 12.69 44.05 31.26
CA PRO A 492 12.84 42.62 31.44
C PRO A 492 11.80 41.80 30.66
N ALA A 493 12.27 40.80 29.92
CA ALA A 493 11.45 39.81 29.22
C ALA A 493 10.87 38.78 30.21
N SER A 494 9.58 38.52 30.10
CA SER A 494 8.91 37.35 30.69
C SER A 494 9.51 36.05 30.14
N ALA A 495 9.70 35.06 31.02
CA ALA A 495 10.27 33.75 30.69
C ALA A 495 9.47 33.02 29.58
N ALA A 496 9.98 33.08 28.35
CA ALA A 496 9.57 32.19 27.27
C ALA A 496 10.41 30.90 27.38
N ARG A 497 9.74 29.74 27.41
CA ARG A 497 10.41 28.43 27.34
C ARG A 497 11.23 28.36 26.06
N THR A 498 12.43 27.82 26.17
CA THR A 498 13.36 27.71 25.05
C THR A 498 12.88 26.63 24.07
N THR A 499 13.19 26.78 22.78
CA THR A 499 12.83 25.81 21.74
C THR A 499 13.42 24.42 22.02
N ALA A 500 14.56 24.34 22.71
CA ALA A 500 15.15 23.08 23.16
C ALA A 500 14.26 22.39 24.21
N GLU A 501 13.68 23.12 25.15
CA GLU A 501 12.72 22.58 26.12
C GLU A 501 11.41 22.13 25.44
N LEU A 502 11.00 22.76 24.35
CA LEU A 502 9.82 22.32 23.57
C LEU A 502 10.10 21.08 22.71
N ILE A 503 11.33 20.93 22.20
CA ILE A 503 11.77 19.74 21.45
C ILE A 503 11.95 18.56 22.41
N ASP A 504 12.57 18.77 23.56
CA ASP A 504 12.67 17.76 24.62
C ASP A 504 11.29 17.42 25.15
N GLN A 505 10.39 18.40 25.36
CA GLN A 505 9.02 18.12 25.76
C GLN A 505 8.25 17.34 24.69
N ALA A 506 8.43 17.61 23.39
CA ALA A 506 7.80 16.83 22.32
C ALA A 506 8.39 15.40 22.20
N ALA A 507 9.69 15.23 22.39
CA ALA A 507 10.35 13.93 22.39
C ALA A 507 10.00 13.11 23.66
N THR A 508 9.91 13.78 24.82
CA THR A 508 9.46 13.18 26.08
C THR A 508 7.98 12.87 26.05
N GLU A 509 7.11 13.73 25.50
CA GLU A 509 5.67 13.43 25.32
C GLU A 509 5.47 12.27 24.34
N PHE A 510 6.29 12.17 23.28
CA PHE A 510 6.26 11.03 22.37
C PHE A 510 6.75 9.73 23.04
N ASN A 511 7.80 9.79 23.86
CA ASN A 511 8.32 8.63 24.59
C ASN A 511 7.43 8.22 25.78
N ASP A 512 6.85 9.16 26.50
CA ASP A 512 5.89 8.93 27.58
C ASP A 512 4.54 8.45 27.04
N TYR A 513 4.13 8.91 25.85
CA TYR A 513 3.05 8.30 25.09
C TYR A 513 3.36 6.83 24.79
N GLN A 514 4.55 6.50 24.29
CA GLN A 514 4.98 5.11 24.07
C GLN A 514 5.05 4.28 25.36
N ARG A 515 5.41 4.89 26.50
CA ARG A 515 5.52 4.23 27.81
C ARG A 515 4.18 4.02 28.51
N LEU A 516 3.30 5.02 28.51
CA LEU A 516 1.94 4.92 29.06
C LEU A 516 1.08 3.94 28.25
N THR A 517 1.42 3.73 26.97
CA THR A 517 0.81 2.69 26.13
C THR A 517 1.31 1.28 26.39
N SER A 518 2.42 1.10 27.12
CA SER A 518 2.91 -0.22 27.55
C SER A 518 2.63 -0.53 29.03
N ALA A 519 2.29 0.48 29.85
CA ALA A 519 2.09 0.32 31.30
C ALA A 519 0.63 0.33 31.78
N ARG A 520 -0.38 0.34 30.90
CA ARG A 520 -1.81 0.31 31.29
C ARG A 520 -2.47 -1.08 31.22
N SER A 521 -1.68 -2.16 31.31
CA SER A 521 -2.18 -3.53 31.49
C SER A 521 -1.75 -4.14 32.84
N SER A 522 -2.09 -3.49 33.95
CA SER A 522 -2.10 -4.13 35.27
C SER A 522 -2.86 -3.30 36.31
N ASN A 523 -4.19 -3.42 36.29
CA ASN A 523 -4.93 -3.75 37.51
C ASN A 523 -6.33 -4.29 37.12
N PRO A 524 -6.88 -5.23 37.91
CA PRO A 524 -7.91 -6.18 37.48
C PRO A 524 -9.27 -5.56 37.17
#